data_AF-A0A8I2FUM7-F1
#
_entry.id   AF-A0A8I2FUM7-F1
#
_cell.length_a   1.000
_cell.length_b   1.000
_cell.length_c   1.000
_cell.angle_alpha   90.00
_cell.angle_beta   90.00
_cell.angle_gamma   90.00
#
_symmetry.space_group_name_H-M   'P 1'
#
loop_
_entity.id
_entity.type
_entity.pdbx_description
1 polymer ?
#
loop_
_entity_poly.entity_id
_entity_poly.type
_entity_poly.pdbx_seq_one_letter_code
_entity_poly.pdbx_strand_id
1 'polypeptide(L)'
;MAGNINDQTVLEDERELSGWLVVLSGQWRGKDYRLFAGKTVIGSSHYTDIYLPDANIEPFHFSIRIENGEVWLTDLDSDSGLYLGEKRIRREKIVDETLFKASDIEFLVKTLEL
;
A
#
# COMPACT_ATOMS: atom_id res chain seq x y z
N MET A 1 9.02 -4.53 -43.63
CA MET A 1 8.21 -5.59 -42.98
C MET A 1 9.21 -6.63 -42.49
N ALA A 2 9.34 -7.00 -41.24
CA ALA A 2 8.36 -7.08 -40.16
C ALA A 2 8.68 -6.14 -38.99
N GLY A 3 7.63 -5.63 -38.34
CA GLY A 3 7.74 -4.91 -37.08
C GLY A 3 8.05 -5.88 -35.96
N ASN A 4 8.87 -5.45 -35.00
CA ASN A 4 8.92 -6.10 -33.70
C ASN A 4 7.97 -5.35 -32.77
N ILE A 5 6.86 -6.03 -32.53
CA ILE A 5 5.82 -5.74 -31.58
C ILE A 5 6.29 -6.21 -30.19
N ASN A 6 6.28 -5.28 -29.25
CA ASN A 6 5.90 -5.42 -27.84
C ASN A 6 6.64 -4.35 -27.01
N ASP A 7 6.41 -3.10 -27.40
CA ASP A 7 6.43 -1.99 -26.47
C ASP A 7 5.15 -2.09 -25.63
N GLN A 8 5.17 -2.98 -24.64
CA GLN A 8 4.33 -2.80 -23.47
C GLN A 8 5.26 -2.27 -22.40
N THR A 9 5.57 -0.98 -22.52
CA THR A 9 6.05 -0.19 -21.39
C THR A 9 5.03 -0.42 -20.28
N VAL A 10 5.39 -1.27 -19.31
CA VAL A 10 4.87 -1.08 -17.95
C VAL A 10 5.13 0.39 -17.71
N LEU A 11 4.08 1.19 -17.48
CA LEU A 11 4.28 2.57 -17.07
C LEU A 11 5.04 2.48 -15.75
N GLU A 12 6.36 2.48 -15.83
CA GLU A 12 7.21 2.48 -14.67
C GLU A 12 6.85 3.73 -13.92
N ASP A 13 6.52 3.56 -12.65
CA ASP A 13 6.25 4.69 -11.80
C ASP A 13 7.53 5.52 -11.73
N GLU A 14 7.54 6.68 -12.39
CA GLU A 14 8.70 7.56 -12.47
C GLU A 14 9.06 8.18 -11.11
N ARG A 15 8.20 8.00 -10.10
CA ARG A 15 8.45 8.41 -8.72
C ARG A 15 9.56 7.56 -8.12
N GLU A 16 10.32 8.14 -7.21
CA GLU A 16 11.39 7.45 -6.52
C GLU A 16 10.85 6.25 -5.72
N LEU A 17 11.46 5.07 -5.87
CA LEU A 17 11.14 3.92 -5.03
C LEU A 17 11.52 4.28 -3.59
N SER A 18 10.55 4.22 -2.67
CA SER A 18 10.75 4.65 -1.28
C SER A 18 10.54 3.52 -0.26
N GLY A 19 10.03 2.37 -0.68
CA GLY A 19 9.86 1.23 0.22
C GLY A 19 8.96 0.13 -0.33
N TRP A 20 8.44 -0.67 0.59
CA TRP A 20 7.53 -1.79 0.34
C TRP A 20 6.41 -1.84 1.37
N LEU A 21 5.23 -2.24 0.89
CA LEU A 21 4.15 -2.75 1.71
C LEU A 21 4.18 -4.27 1.65
N VAL A 22 4.42 -4.93 2.78
CA VAL A 22 4.51 -6.39 2.88
C VAL A 22 3.27 -6.93 3.58
N VAL A 23 2.65 -7.97 3.00
CA VAL A 23 1.49 -8.64 3.58
C VAL A 23 1.93 -9.84 4.42
N LEU A 24 1.56 -9.83 5.70
CA LEU A 24 2.02 -10.81 6.68
C LEU A 24 0.98 -11.86 7.07
N SER A 25 -0.30 -11.63 6.81
CA SER A 25 -1.38 -12.59 7.13
C SER A 25 -2.40 -12.73 6.00
N GLY A 26 -3.39 -13.61 6.20
CA GLY A 26 -4.44 -13.88 5.22
C GLY A 26 -3.95 -14.62 3.97
N GLN A 27 -4.81 -14.70 2.96
CA GLN A 27 -4.52 -15.38 1.69
C GLN A 27 -3.40 -14.72 0.87
N TRP A 28 -3.10 -13.46 1.17
CA TRP A 28 -2.09 -12.64 0.48
C TRP A 28 -0.71 -12.68 1.15
N ARG A 29 -0.55 -13.45 2.23
CA ARG A 29 0.71 -13.55 2.98
C ARG A 29 1.91 -13.84 2.07
N GLY A 30 2.98 -13.08 2.26
CA GLY A 30 4.23 -13.20 1.51
C GLY A 30 4.25 -12.40 0.22
N LYS A 31 3.17 -11.70 -0.13
CA LYS A 31 3.19 -10.68 -1.18
C LYS A 31 3.79 -9.38 -0.64
N ASP A 32 4.55 -8.71 -1.49
CA ASP A 32 5.02 -7.35 -1.27
C ASP A 32 4.68 -6.47 -2.48
N TYR A 33 4.51 -5.18 -2.22
CA TYR A 33 4.21 -4.18 -3.23
C TYR A 33 5.16 -3.00 -3.06
N ARG A 34 5.70 -2.50 -4.18
CA ARG A 34 6.57 -1.33 -4.17
C ARG A 34 5.76 -0.10 -3.76
N LEU A 35 6.34 0.69 -2.87
CA LEU A 35 5.86 2.02 -2.52
C LEU A 35 6.81 3.04 -3.12
N PHE A 36 6.24 3.98 -3.86
CA PHE A 36 6.97 5.10 -4.44
C PHE A 36 6.65 6.39 -3.68
N ALA A 37 7.49 7.40 -3.84
CA ALA A 37 7.28 8.71 -3.27
C ALA A 37 5.88 9.26 -3.62
N GLY A 38 5.29 10.04 -2.71
CA GLY A 38 3.93 10.52 -2.83
C GLY A 38 2.90 9.55 -2.26
N LYS A 39 1.65 9.65 -2.74
CA LYS A 39 0.52 8.85 -2.27
C LYS A 39 0.41 7.54 -3.03
N THR A 40 0.15 6.46 -2.31
CA THR A 40 -0.26 5.15 -2.83
C THR A 40 -1.57 4.76 -2.14
N VAL A 41 -2.59 4.41 -2.90
CA VAL A 41 -3.91 3.95 -2.45
C VAL A 41 -4.00 2.44 -2.59
N ILE A 42 -4.51 1.78 -1.54
CA ILE A 42 -4.67 0.33 -1.45
C ILE A 42 -6.15 0.01 -1.25
N GLY A 43 -6.66 -0.98 -1.98
CA GLY A 43 -8.04 -1.44 -1.87
C GLY A 43 -8.37 -2.56 -2.84
N SER A 44 -9.61 -3.05 -2.80
CA SER A 44 -10.11 -4.13 -3.66
C SER A 44 -10.65 -3.66 -5.01
N SER A 45 -10.50 -2.39 -5.34
CA SER A 45 -10.85 -1.84 -6.65
C SER A 45 -9.67 -1.89 -7.60
N HIS A 46 -9.90 -2.19 -8.88
CA HIS A 46 -8.86 -2.05 -9.91
C HIS A 46 -8.44 -0.60 -10.18
N TYR A 47 -9.12 0.38 -9.57
CA TYR A 47 -8.79 1.80 -9.67
C TYR A 47 -7.80 2.27 -8.58
N THR A 48 -7.32 1.39 -7.71
CA THR A 48 -6.28 1.71 -6.71
C THR A 48 -4.88 1.52 -7.29
N ASP A 49 -3.89 2.16 -6.67
CA ASP A 49 -2.47 2.00 -7.04
C ASP A 49 -1.99 0.58 -6.74
N ILE A 50 -2.41 0.02 -5.59
CA ILE A 50 -2.22 -1.38 -5.24
C ILE A 50 -3.61 -2.03 -5.16
N TYR A 51 -3.86 -2.94 -6.10
CA TYR A 51 -5.06 -3.76 -6.14
C TYR A 51 -4.89 -5.01 -5.26
N LEU A 52 -5.70 -5.10 -4.21
CA LEU A 52 -5.75 -6.21 -3.27
C LEU A 52 -7.17 -6.79 -3.23
N PRO A 53 -7.51 -7.77 -4.11
CA PRO A 53 -8.87 -8.31 -4.19
C PRO A 53 -9.20 -9.24 -3.04
N ASP A 54 -9.53 -8.63 -1.91
CA ASP A 54 -9.99 -9.31 -0.72
C ASP A 54 -11.41 -8.86 -0.38
N ALA A 55 -12.27 -9.80 0.00
CA ALA A 55 -13.67 -9.51 0.32
C ALA A 55 -13.82 -8.65 1.60
N ASN A 56 -12.82 -8.69 2.48
CA ASN A 56 -12.78 -7.88 3.69
C ASN A 56 -12.13 -6.51 3.46
N ILE A 57 -11.62 -6.22 2.26
CA ILE A 57 -11.00 -4.94 1.93
C ILE A 57 -11.93 -4.14 1.03
N GLU A 58 -12.27 -2.93 1.46
CA GLU A 58 -13.08 -1.97 0.71
C GLU A 58 -12.40 -1.52 -0.61
N PRO A 59 -13.18 -1.06 -1.60
CA PRO A 59 -12.67 -0.61 -2.89
C PRO A 59 -11.52 0.42 -2.79
N PHE A 60 -11.61 1.34 -1.84
CA PHE A 60 -10.57 2.33 -1.51
C PHE A 60 -10.38 2.33 0.01
N HIS A 61 -9.53 1.46 0.53
CA HIS A 61 -9.51 1.17 1.97
C HIS A 61 -8.58 2.11 2.74
N PHE A 62 -7.33 2.21 2.30
CA PHE A 62 -6.33 3.06 2.94
C PHE A 62 -5.34 3.64 1.94
N SER A 63 -4.56 4.60 2.40
CA SER A 63 -3.42 5.11 1.65
C SER A 63 -2.19 5.24 2.53
N ILE A 64 -1.04 5.07 1.89
CA ILE A 64 0.28 5.35 2.43
C ILE A 64 0.84 6.53 1.64
N ARG A 65 1.30 7.57 2.31
CA ARG A 65 1.99 8.69 1.68
C ARG A 65 3.41 8.80 2.21
N ILE A 66 4.40 8.79 1.32
CA ILE A 66 5.82 8.93 1.66
C ILE A 66 6.34 10.22 1.03
N GLU A 67 6.56 11.26 1.83
CA GLU A 67 7.02 12.57 1.37
C GLU A 67 7.89 13.22 2.46
N ASN A 68 8.98 13.88 2.06
CA ASN A 68 9.89 14.62 2.96
C ASN A 68 10.42 13.76 4.14
N GLY A 69 10.73 12.49 3.90
CA GLY A 69 11.18 11.55 4.94
C GLY A 69 10.08 11.12 5.94
N GLU A 70 8.82 11.48 5.68
CA GLU A 70 7.70 11.11 6.53
C GLU A 70 6.80 10.08 5.86
N VAL A 71 6.34 9.11 6.65
CA VAL A 71 5.33 8.14 6.23
C VAL A 71 4.02 8.41 6.96
N TRP A 72 2.95 8.62 6.18
CA TRP A 72 1.60 8.83 6.69
C TRP A 72 0.69 7.70 6.26
N LEU A 73 0.09 7.01 7.24
CA LEU A 73 -0.94 6.00 7.03
C LEU A 73 -2.31 6.64 7.26
N THR A 74 -3.21 6.53 6.28
CA THR A 74 -4.54 7.16 6.32
C THR A 74 -5.63 6.16 5.93
N ASP A 75 -6.61 5.99 6.81
CA ASP A 75 -7.87 5.29 6.56
C ASP A 75 -8.75 6.12 5.62
N LEU A 76 -9.32 5.51 4.59
CA LEU A 76 -10.16 6.18 3.58
C LEU A 76 -11.65 5.93 3.83
N ASP A 77 -12.07 6.10 5.08
CA ASP A 77 -13.45 5.85 5.53
C ASP A 77 -13.90 4.40 5.37
N SER A 78 -13.00 3.46 5.69
CA SER A 78 -13.36 2.04 5.76
C SER A 78 -14.21 1.74 7.00
N ASP A 79 -15.12 0.77 6.87
CA ASP A 79 -16.00 0.35 7.96
C ASP A 79 -15.19 -0.39 9.03
N SER A 80 -14.30 -1.30 8.61
CA SER A 80 -13.43 -2.04 9.52
C SER A 80 -12.36 -1.14 10.14
N GLY A 81 -11.81 -0.18 9.40
CA GLY A 81 -10.79 0.75 9.87
C GLY A 81 -9.37 0.21 9.82
N LEU A 82 -8.43 1.10 10.11
CA LEU A 82 -7.01 0.78 10.30
C LEU A 82 -6.63 0.71 11.77
N TYR A 83 -5.71 -0.20 12.11
CA TYR A 83 -5.24 -0.38 13.48
C TYR A 83 -3.72 -0.43 13.59
N LEU A 84 -3.18 0.27 14.59
CA LEU A 84 -1.81 0.09 15.07
C LEU A 84 -1.88 -0.61 16.43
N GLY A 85 -1.53 -1.89 16.46
CA GLY A 85 -1.85 -2.75 17.59
C GLY A 85 -3.37 -2.81 17.82
N GLU A 86 -3.82 -2.35 18.99
CA GLU A 86 -5.25 -2.31 19.35
C GLU A 86 -5.91 -0.95 19.06
N LYS A 87 -5.14 0.08 18.70
CA LYS A 87 -5.65 1.44 18.48
C LYS A 87 -6.17 1.59 17.06
N ARG A 88 -7.48 1.85 16.90
CA ARG A 88 -8.05 2.31 15.62
C ARG A 88 -7.53 3.71 15.29
N ILE A 89 -7.06 3.91 14.06
CA ILE A 89 -6.55 5.19 13.58
C ILE A 89 -7.34 5.68 12.36
N ARG A 90 -7.36 7.01 12.17
CA ARG A 90 -7.84 7.64 10.93
C ARG A 90 -6.69 8.14 10.08
N ARG A 91 -5.72 8.80 10.72
CA ARG A 91 -4.47 9.20 10.11
C ARG A 91 -3.38 9.22 11.19
N GLU A 92 -2.26 8.60 10.91
CA GLU A 92 -1.13 8.53 11.86
C GLU A 92 0.19 8.65 11.08
N LYS A 93 1.14 9.38 11.64
CA LYS A 93 2.52 9.36 11.15
C LYS A 93 3.18 8.11 11.71
N ILE A 94 3.74 7.28 10.83
CA ILE A 94 4.38 6.02 11.20
C ILE A 94 5.88 6.07 10.87
N VAL A 95 6.63 5.14 11.46
CA VAL A 95 8.07 4.97 11.21
C VAL A 95 8.32 3.71 10.39
N ASP A 96 9.56 3.53 9.94
CA ASP A 96 9.98 2.27 9.32
C ASP A 96 9.65 1.06 10.21
N GLU A 97 9.39 -0.08 9.57
CA GLU A 97 9.03 -1.35 10.19
C GLU A 97 7.74 -1.32 11.02
N THR A 98 6.84 -0.35 10.75
CA THR A 98 5.55 -0.30 11.43
C THR A 98 4.63 -1.41 10.93
N LEU A 99 4.12 -2.20 11.88
CA LEU A 99 3.04 -3.16 11.69
C LEU A 99 1.68 -2.49 11.87
N PHE A 100 0.76 -2.75 10.96
CA PHE A 100 -0.62 -2.29 11.06
C PHE A 100 -1.61 -3.35 10.53
N LYS A 101 -2.88 -3.20 10.87
CA LYS A 101 -3.97 -4.00 10.34
C LYS A 101 -4.94 -3.16 9.52
N ALA A 102 -5.41 -3.74 8.43
CA ALA A 102 -6.61 -3.31 7.72
C ALA A 102 -7.53 -4.54 7.64
N SER A 103 -8.75 -4.43 8.20
CA SER A 103 -9.62 -5.58 8.45
C SER A 103 -8.90 -6.70 9.23
N ASP A 104 -8.85 -7.93 8.70
CA ASP A 104 -8.17 -9.09 9.30
C ASP A 104 -6.75 -9.32 8.77
N ILE A 105 -6.23 -8.41 7.95
CA ILE A 105 -4.94 -8.54 7.27
C ILE A 105 -3.88 -7.69 7.97
N GLU A 106 -2.74 -8.32 8.30
CA GLU A 106 -1.55 -7.69 8.86
C GLU A 106 -0.60 -7.26 7.75
N PHE A 107 -0.13 -6.03 7.85
CA PHE A 107 0.81 -5.42 6.92
C PHE A 107 2.02 -4.88 7.68
N LEU A 108 3.16 -4.85 6.99
CA LEU A 108 4.39 -4.17 7.40
C LEU A 108 4.73 -3.12 6.36
N VAL A 109 5.05 -1.90 6.82
CA VAL A 109 5.70 -0.91 5.96
C VAL A 109 7.21 -1.01 6.17
N LYS A 110 7.96 -1.17 5.08
CA LYS A 110 9.43 -1.11 5.06
C LYS A 110 9.88 0.04 4.17
N THR A 111 10.60 1.02 4.68
CA THR A 111 11.16 2.13 3.89
C THR A 111 12.60 1.85 3.49
N LEU A 112 13.06 2.50 2.41
CA LEU A 112 14.44 2.42 1.93
C LEU A 112 15.40 3.32 2.71
N GLU A 113 14.95 4.53 3.07
CA GLU A 113 15.73 5.54 3.78
C GLU A 113 14.77 6.32 4.72
N LEU A 114 15.27 6.81 5.87
CA LEU A 114 14.56 7.74 6.77
C LEU A 114 15.27 9.10 6.78
#